data_AF-A0A1Y4RGA4-F1
#
_entry.id   AF-A0A1Y4RGA4-F1
#
_cell.length_a   1.000
_cell.length_b   1.000
_cell.length_c   1.000
_cell.angle_alpha   90.00
_cell.angle_beta   90.00
_cell.angle_gamma   90.00
#
_symmetry.space_group_name_H-M   'P 1'
#
loop_
_entity.id
_entity.type
_entity.pdbx_description
1 polymer ?
#
loop_
_entity_poly.entity_id
_entity_poly.type
_entity_poly.pdbx_seq_one_letter_code
_entity_poly.pdbx_strand_id
1 'polypeptide(L)' 'MIQTETFDKNGRTLVRTYSDTGHMIQQDGTGVVYSEAVDPAEMGRTYTETDELVPDTELSAEEALNIITGVVS' A
#
# COMPACT_ATOMS: atom_id res chain seq x y z
N MET A 1 11.70 -6.57 -0.93
CA MET A 1 11.08 -7.84 -1.32
C MET A 1 9.57 -7.67 -1.17
N ILE A 2 8.80 -8.28 -2.06
CA ILE A 2 7.34 -8.21 -1.96
C ILE A 2 6.82 -9.07 -0.79
N GLN A 3 6.00 -8.47 0.06
CA GLN A 3 5.35 -9.09 1.20
C GLN A 3 3.84 -9.20 0.97
N THR A 4 3.22 -10.24 1.53
CA THR A 4 1.77 -10.45 1.46
C THR A 4 1.23 -10.87 2.82
N GLU A 5 0.18 -10.20 3.28
CA GLU A 5 -0.47 -10.43 4.57
C GLU A 5 -1.98 -10.61 4.37
N THR A 6 -2.60 -11.57 5.07
CA THR A 6 -4.05 -11.80 5.03
C THR A 6 -4.67 -11.41 6.35
N PHE A 7 -5.79 -10.68 6.30
CA PHE A 7 -6.52 -10.25 7.50
C PHE A 7 -8.02 -10.12 7.24
N ASP A 8 -8.81 -10.24 8.30
CA ASP A 8 -10.26 -10.07 8.23
C ASP A 8 -10.67 -8.66 8.67
N LYS A 9 -11.52 -7.99 7.88
CA LYS A 9 -12.10 -6.69 8.20
C LYS A 9 -13.54 -6.62 7.73
N ASN A 10 -14.45 -6.24 8.63
CA ASN A 10 -15.88 -6.11 8.35
C ASN A 10 -16.51 -7.36 7.70
N GLY A 11 -16.11 -8.55 8.14
CA GLY A 11 -16.61 -9.82 7.62
C GLY A 11 -16.09 -10.20 6.23
N ARG A 12 -15.01 -9.56 5.75
CA ARG A 12 -14.34 -9.89 4.50
C ARG A 12 -12.87 -10.20 4.76
N THR A 13 -12.37 -11.25 4.11
CA THR A 13 -10.94 -11.55 4.09
C THR A 13 -10.26 -10.73 3.01
N LEU A 14 -9.26 -9.97 3.42
CA LEU A 14 -8.47 -9.09 2.57
C LEU A 14 -7.02 -9.56 2.52
N VAL A 15 -6.36 -9.25 1.42
CA VAL A 15 -4.93 -9.49 1.20
C VAL A 15 -4.28 -8.14 0.98
N ARG A 16 -3.28 -7.83 1.81
CA ARG A 16 -2.41 -6.67 1.63
C ARG A 16 -1.10 -7.12 0.98
N THR A 17 -0.67 -6.41 -0.05
CA THR A 17 0.60 -6.65 -0.75
C THR A 17 1.39 -5.35 -0.85
N TYR A 18 2.69 -5.39 -0.53
CA TYR A 18 3.58 -4.21 -0.49
C TYR A 18 5.05 -4.62 -0.57
N SER A 19 5.95 -3.68 -0.86
CA SER A 19 7.41 -3.88 -0.75
C SER A 19 7.90 -3.56 0.66
N ASP A 20 8.69 -4.45 1.27
CA ASP A 20 9.40 -4.14 2.53
C ASP A 20 10.74 -3.42 2.33
N THR A 21 11.12 -3.16 1.08
CA THR A 21 12.34 -2.43 0.70
C THR A 21 12.04 -1.06 0.09
N GLY A 22 10.81 -0.55 0.24
CA GLY A 22 10.45 0.80 -0.20
C GLY A 22 10.32 0.97 -1.71
N HIS A 23 10.02 -0.11 -2.43
CA HIS A 23 9.78 -0.07 -3.87
C HIS A 23 8.27 -0.13 -4.17
N MET A 24 7.88 0.31 -5.36
CA MET A 24 6.51 0.18 -5.85
C MET A 24 6.23 -1.27 -6.26
N ILE A 25 4.95 -1.64 -6.27
CA ILE A 25 4.45 -2.92 -6.76
C ILE A 25 3.61 -2.71 -8.02
N GLN A 26 3.75 -3.59 -9.00
CA GLN A 26 2.95 -3.58 -10.23
C GLN A 26 1.99 -4.76 -10.22
N GLN A 27 0.72 -4.53 -10.51
CA GLN A 27 -0.26 -5.60 -10.67
C GLN A 27 -0.04 -6.34 -12.00
N ASP A 28 0.12 -7.65 -11.97
CA ASP A 28 0.52 -8.42 -13.17
C ASP A 28 -0.55 -8.40 -14.27
N GLY A 29 -1.83 -8.34 -13.90
CA GLY A 29 -2.95 -8.38 -14.86
C GLY A 29 -3.27 -7.05 -15.54
N THR A 30 -2.89 -5.91 -14.94
CA THR A 30 -3.26 -4.57 -15.44
C THR A 30 -2.07 -3.68 -15.74
N GLY A 31 -0.89 -3.98 -15.18
CA GLY A 31 0.29 -3.13 -15.25
C GLY A 31 0.21 -1.87 -14.39
N VAL A 32 -0.85 -1.68 -13.60
CA VAL A 32 -0.97 -0.50 -12.72
C VAL A 32 -0.02 -0.65 -11.53
N VAL A 33 0.63 0.46 -11.17
CA VAL A 33 1.66 0.55 -10.14
C VAL A 33 1.10 1.21 -8.88
N TYR A 34 1.44 0.67 -7.72
CA TYR A 34 0.97 1.11 -6.41
C TYR A 34 2.12 1.07 -5.39
N SER A 35 2.07 1.88 -4.34
CA SER A 35 2.97 1.72 -3.19
C SER A 35 2.56 0.53 -2.31
N GLU A 36 1.25 0.27 -2.22
CA GLU A 36 0.65 -0.91 -1.60
C GLU A 36 -0.72 -1.22 -2.23
N ALA A 37 -1.18 -2.47 -2.10
CA ALA A 37 -2.50 -2.90 -2.53
C ALA A 37 -3.23 -3.62 -1.40
N VAL A 38 -4.55 -3.42 -1.30
CA VAL A 38 -5.43 -4.16 -0.39
C VAL A 38 -6.64 -4.65 -1.19
N ASP A 39 -6.70 -5.95 -1.43
CA ASP A 39 -7.70 -6.57 -2.28
C ASP A 39 -8.54 -7.60 -1.53
N PRO A 40 -9.79 -7.87 -1.97
CA PRO A 40 -10.51 -9.05 -1.53
C PRO A 40 -9.74 -10.32 -1.91
N ALA A 41 -9.57 -11.24 -0.95
CA ALA A 41 -8.79 -12.47 -1.16
C ALA A 41 -9.31 -13.31 -2.34
N GLU A 42 -10.63 -13.29 -2.57
CA GLU A 42 -11.30 -13.99 -3.67
C GLU A 42 -10.89 -13.53 -5.08
N MET A 43 -10.30 -12.34 -5.21
CA MET A 43 -9.86 -11.83 -6.51
C MET A 43 -8.54 -12.45 -6.98
N GLY A 44 -7.75 -13.05 -6.06
CA GLY A 44 -6.51 -13.74 -6.42
C GLY A 44 -5.51 -12.90 -7.22
N ARG A 45 -5.46 -11.59 -6.97
CA ARG A 45 -4.57 -10.67 -7.69
C ARG A 45 -3.11 -10.96 -7.32
N THR A 46 -2.23 -10.81 -8.31
CA THR A 46 -0.80 -11.00 -8.16
C THR A 46 -0.05 -9.73 -8.52
N TYR A 47 1.10 -9.56 -7.90
CA TYR A 47 1.92 -8.37 -7.99
C TYR A 47 3.39 -8.74 -8.07
N THR A 48 4.14 -7.89 -8.76
CA THR A 48 5.59 -7.97 -8.87
C THR A 48 6.20 -6.69 -8.29
N GLU A 49 7.25 -6.82 -7.48
CA GLU A 49 8.05 -5.68 -7.01
C GLU A 49 8.77 -5.05 -8.20
N THR A 50 8.76 -3.72 -8.26
CA THR A 50 9.43 -2.96 -9.32
C THR A 50 10.77 -2.41 -8.83
N ASP A 51 11.59 -1.90 -9.74
CA ASP A 51 12.81 -1.15 -9.39
C ASP A 51 12.52 0.33 -9.05
N GLU A 52 11.26 0.77 -9.14
CA GLU A 52 10.86 2.15 -8.82
C GLU A 52 10.69 2.31 -7.31
N LEU A 53 11.32 3.33 -6.73
CA LEU A 53 11.15 3.66 -5.31
C LEU A 53 9.79 4.31 -5.07
N VAL A 54 9.21 4.06 -3.89
CA VAL A 54 8.06 4.83 -3.42
C VAL A 54 8.47 6.31 -3.33
N PRO A 55 7.71 7.24 -3.93
CA PRO A 55 8.03 8.65 -3.86
C PRO A 55 8.07 9.15 -2.41
N ASP A 56 9.15 9.83 -2.03
CA ASP A 56 9.23 10.50 -0.73
C ASP A 56 8.19 11.63 -0.73
N THR A 57 7.06 11.39 -0.06
CA THR A 57 6.05 12.41 0.15
C THR A 57 6.37 13.07 1.47
N GLU A 58 7.24 14.07 1.44
CA GLU A 58 7.52 14.86 2.63
C GLU A 58 6.23 15.53 3.10
N LEU A 59 5.82 15.23 4.33
CA LEU A 59 4.74 15.97 4.99
C LEU A 59 5.22 17.39 5.26
N SER A 60 4.38 18.37 4.93
CA SER A 60 4.61 19.72 5.42
C SER A 60 4.56 19.73 6.96
N ALA A 61 5.22 20.72 7.57
CA ALA A 61 5.16 20.90 9.02
C ALA A 61 3.72 21.05 9.54
N GLU A 62 2.82 21.60 8.73
CA GLU A 62 1.40 21.76 9.05
C GLU A 62 0.65 20.41 9.01
N GLU A 63 0.88 19.57 8.01
CA GLU A 63 0.32 18.22 7.96
C GLU A 63 0.84 17.33 9.10
N ALA A 64 2.14 17.41 9.39
CA ALA A 64 2.74 16.72 10.53
C ALA A 64 2.14 17.21 11.86
N LEU A 65 1.92 18.52 12.01
CA LEU A 65 1.29 19.08 13.20
C LEU A 65 -0.17 18.63 13.33
N ASN A 66 -0.94 18.57 12.24
CA ASN A 66 -2.32 18.07 12.24
C ASN A 66 -2.41 16.61 12.69
N ILE A 67 -1.47 15.76 12.26
CA ILE A 67 -1.38 14.37 12.71
C ILE A 67 -1.06 14.31 14.22
N ILE A 68 -0.10 15.10 14.71
CA ILE A 68 0.31 15.10 16.13
C ILE A 68 -0.79 15.66 17.04
N THR A 69 -1.52 16.67 16.58
CA THR A 69 -2.52 17.39 17.37
C THR A 69 -3.94 16.83 17.19
N GLY A 70 -4.15 15.92 16.25
CA GLY A 70 -5.45 15.31 15.97
C GLY A 70 -6.47 16.28 15.35
N VAL A 71 -6.01 17.37 14.75
CA VAL A 71 -6.86 18.34 14.07
C VAL A 71 -7.14 17.81 12.66
N VAL A 72 -8.35 17.32 12.45
CA VAL A 72 -8.89 17.02 11.11
C VAL A 72 -9.53 18.30 10.58
N SER A 73 -8.93 18.87 9.53
CA SER A 73 -9.50 20.00 8.77
C SER A 73 -10.78 19.63 8.04
#